data_AF-A0A1H2DXL3-F1
#
_entry.id   AF-A0A1H2DXL3-F1
#
_cell.length_a   1.000
_cell.length_b   1.000
_cell.length_c   1.000
_cell.angle_alpha   90.00
_cell.angle_beta   90.00
_cell.angle_gamma   90.00
#
_symmetry.space_group_name_H-M   'P 1'
#
loop_
_entity.id
_entity.type
_entity.pdbx_description
1 polymer ?
#
loop_
_entity_poly.entity_id
_entity_poly.type
_entity_poly.pdbx_seq_one_letter_code
_entity_poly.pdbx_strand_id
1 'polypeptide(L)'
;MNSLSVGEVLEGDWSDRPMRVLMFDEVEVFYDSWWPYKSSWGFTSLKKRISYYRTSTATFLARSKSLRIEPFTDAEREAHRADLPLRLCRSARFQWSSQAFKTFEDFSQAVKSAAPMFHSNVSKADLPISKIALCPVGPKGSSKRGVLVETKKQVGFSYLELLWHAHTIQSSYVRESKIGVGLYRLGLQGGVPSYYVWGSQSQAGNLKDTLAI
;
A
#
# COMPACT_ATOMS: atom_id res chain seq x y z
N MET A 1 -18.72 1.40 -19.96
CA MET A 1 -18.18 1.68 -18.61
C MET A 1 -16.97 2.58 -18.80
N ASN A 2 -16.91 3.75 -18.16
CA ASN A 2 -15.75 4.63 -18.23
C ASN A 2 -14.56 3.91 -17.58
N SER A 3 -13.49 3.70 -18.32
CA SER A 3 -12.23 3.16 -17.82
C SER A 3 -11.38 4.29 -17.25
N LEU A 4 -10.95 4.17 -16.00
CA LEU A 4 -9.98 5.10 -15.40
C LEU A 4 -8.59 4.90 -16.01
N SER A 5 -7.80 5.97 -16.04
CA SER A 5 -6.37 5.92 -16.40
C SER A 5 -5.49 6.64 -15.38
N VAL A 6 -4.27 6.17 -15.18
CA VAL A 6 -3.27 6.90 -14.38
C VAL A 6 -2.94 8.23 -15.06
N GLY A 7 -2.91 9.31 -14.28
CA GLY A 7 -2.74 10.68 -14.79
C GLY A 7 -4.03 11.32 -15.29
N GLU A 8 -5.16 10.60 -15.32
CA GLU A 8 -6.45 11.20 -15.63
C GLU A 8 -6.81 12.24 -14.55
N VAL A 9 -7.27 13.41 -14.99
CA VAL A 9 -7.72 14.50 -14.14
C VAL A 9 -9.23 14.59 -14.23
N LEU A 10 -9.89 14.50 -13.08
CA LEU A 10 -11.35 14.49 -12.97
C LEU A 10 -11.83 15.56 -11.99
N GLU A 11 -13.04 16.05 -12.19
CA GLU A 11 -13.80 16.80 -11.20
C GLU A 11 -14.83 15.88 -10.56
N GLY A 12 -15.02 15.99 -9.24
CA GLY A 12 -16.03 15.22 -8.52
C GLY A 12 -17.04 16.15 -7.86
N ASP A 13 -18.28 15.69 -7.71
CA ASP A 13 -19.33 16.48 -7.05
C ASP A 13 -19.07 16.76 -5.54
N TRP A 14 -18.06 16.08 -4.96
CA TRP A 14 -17.70 16.15 -3.55
C TRP A 14 -16.49 17.07 -3.27
N SER A 15 -15.87 17.64 -4.30
CA SER A 15 -14.76 18.58 -4.16
C SER A 15 -14.73 19.56 -5.32
N ASP A 16 -14.50 20.84 -4.99
CA ASP A 16 -14.25 21.92 -5.94
C ASP A 16 -12.87 21.84 -6.63
N ARG A 17 -12.04 20.85 -6.29
CA ARG A 17 -10.67 20.73 -6.78
C ARG A 17 -10.56 19.59 -7.78
N PRO A 18 -9.90 19.82 -8.93
CA PRO A 18 -9.48 18.74 -9.81
C PRO A 18 -8.66 17.68 -9.06
N MET A 19 -8.93 16.43 -9.36
CA MET A 19 -8.27 15.26 -8.78
C MET A 19 -7.52 14.51 -9.87
N ARG A 20 -6.23 14.26 -9.68
CA ARG A 20 -5.41 13.47 -10.60
C ARG A 20 -5.26 12.05 -10.07
N VAL A 21 -5.69 11.07 -10.85
CA VAL A 21 -5.55 9.64 -10.52
C VAL A 21 -4.08 9.27 -10.47
N LEU A 22 -3.64 8.70 -9.35
CA LEU A 22 -2.27 8.26 -9.17
C LEU A 22 -2.08 6.77 -9.42
N MET A 23 -3.02 5.98 -8.93
CA MET A 23 -3.09 4.53 -9.05
C MET A 23 -4.47 4.07 -8.58
N PHE A 24 -4.92 2.92 -9.07
CA PHE A 24 -6.21 2.38 -8.72
C PHE A 24 -6.27 0.88 -9.01
N ASP A 25 -7.27 0.24 -8.45
CA ASP A 25 -7.73 -1.09 -8.86
C ASP A 25 -9.26 -1.17 -8.74
N GLU A 26 -9.82 -2.38 -8.69
CA GLU A 26 -11.26 -2.59 -8.60
C GLU A 26 -11.90 -2.15 -7.28
N VAL A 27 -11.10 -1.88 -6.24
CA VAL A 27 -11.58 -1.54 -4.90
C VAL A 27 -11.42 -0.06 -4.61
N GLU A 28 -10.25 0.52 -4.86
CA GLU A 28 -9.96 1.91 -4.49
C GLU A 28 -9.16 2.68 -5.54
N VAL A 29 -9.39 3.99 -5.57
CA VAL A 29 -8.64 4.96 -6.35
C VAL A 29 -7.85 5.83 -5.39
N PHE A 30 -6.55 5.94 -5.65
CA PHE A 30 -5.67 6.90 -4.99
C PHE A 30 -5.47 8.10 -5.91
N TYR A 31 -5.60 9.31 -5.36
CA TYR A 31 -5.53 10.55 -6.13
C TYR A 31 -4.75 11.65 -5.41
N ASP A 32 -4.28 12.62 -6.19
CA ASP A 32 -3.80 13.93 -5.72
C ASP A 32 -4.84 15.00 -6.04
N SER A 33 -4.82 16.11 -5.33
CA SER A 33 -5.72 17.25 -5.54
C SER A 33 -4.94 18.47 -5.99
N TRP A 34 -5.52 19.24 -6.91
CA TRP A 34 -4.98 20.54 -7.29
C TRP A 34 -5.19 21.56 -6.18
N TRP A 35 -4.17 22.38 -5.89
CA TRP A 35 -4.23 23.43 -4.89
C TRP A 35 -4.11 24.80 -5.55
N PRO A 36 -5.22 25.54 -5.76
CA PRO A 36 -5.22 26.81 -6.49
C PRO A 36 -4.23 27.84 -5.95
N TYR A 37 -4.14 27.97 -4.62
CA TYR A 37 -3.22 28.92 -3.98
C TYR A 37 -1.73 28.57 -4.15
N LYS A 38 -1.39 27.32 -4.51
CA LYS A 38 -0.03 26.92 -4.88
C LYS A 38 0.19 26.88 -6.38
N SER A 39 -0.89 26.93 -7.16
CA SER A 39 -0.89 26.61 -8.59
C SER A 39 -0.13 25.30 -8.87
N SER A 40 -0.38 24.28 -8.03
CA SER A 40 0.30 22.99 -8.13
C SER A 40 -0.56 21.84 -7.60
N TRP A 41 -0.21 20.62 -8.01
CA TRP A 41 -0.63 19.39 -7.35
C TRP A 41 -0.16 19.35 -5.88
N GLY A 42 -0.78 18.54 -5.02
CA GLY A 42 -0.45 18.47 -3.61
C GLY A 42 0.87 17.76 -3.33
N PHE A 43 1.22 16.79 -4.17
CA PHE A 43 2.38 15.90 -3.99
C PHE A 43 3.57 16.28 -4.88
N THR A 44 3.91 17.57 -4.96
CA THR A 44 5.04 18.06 -5.77
C THR A 44 6.42 17.53 -5.34
N SER A 45 6.57 17.18 -4.06
CA SER A 45 7.85 16.76 -3.49
C SER A 45 7.88 15.25 -3.24
N LEU A 46 8.21 14.48 -4.27
CA LEU A 46 8.26 13.00 -4.22
C LEU A 46 9.24 12.45 -3.16
N LYS A 47 10.25 13.22 -2.75
CA LYS A 47 11.21 12.82 -1.71
C LYS A 47 10.69 12.98 -0.27
N LYS A 48 9.56 13.65 -0.06
CA LYS A 48 8.96 13.81 1.27
C LYS A 48 8.05 12.63 1.61
N ARG A 49 7.59 12.58 2.86
CA ARG A 49 6.50 11.67 3.24
C ARG A 49 5.20 12.18 2.64
N ILE A 50 4.51 11.31 1.93
CA ILE A 50 3.20 11.56 1.32
C ILE A 50 2.25 10.47 1.82
N SER A 51 1.05 10.88 2.21
CA SER A 51 -0.10 9.99 2.38
C SER A 51 -1.11 10.37 1.32
N TYR A 52 -1.48 9.42 0.48
CA TYR A 52 -2.41 9.68 -0.62
C TYR A 52 -3.84 9.88 -0.13
N TYR A 53 -4.60 10.70 -0.85
CA TYR A 53 -6.05 10.63 -0.78
C TYR A 53 -6.54 9.36 -1.45
N ARG A 54 -7.63 8.80 -0.95
CA ARG A 54 -8.24 7.59 -1.49
C ARG A 54 -9.75 7.57 -1.32
N THR A 55 -10.43 6.87 -2.20
CA THR A 55 -11.87 6.58 -2.12
C THR A 55 -12.17 5.28 -2.86
N SER A 56 -13.38 4.75 -2.74
CA SER A 56 -13.76 3.54 -3.49
C SER A 56 -13.79 3.84 -5.00
N THR A 57 -13.37 2.87 -5.82
CA THR A 57 -13.39 3.01 -7.28
C THR A 57 -14.81 3.21 -7.81
N ALA A 58 -15.78 2.51 -7.22
CA ALA A 58 -17.19 2.64 -7.57
C ALA A 58 -17.71 4.06 -7.31
N THR A 59 -17.44 4.62 -6.13
CA THR A 59 -17.84 6.00 -5.80
C THR A 59 -17.15 7.00 -6.71
N PHE A 60 -15.85 6.82 -6.95
CA PHE A 60 -15.07 7.72 -7.78
C PHE A 60 -15.63 7.81 -9.21
N LEU A 61 -15.85 6.66 -9.85
CA LEU A 61 -16.41 6.58 -11.20
C LEU A 61 -17.84 7.12 -11.31
N ALA A 62 -18.68 6.87 -10.31
CA ALA A 62 -20.09 7.26 -10.35
C ALA A 62 -20.30 8.77 -10.20
N ARG A 63 -19.38 9.47 -9.53
CA ARG A 63 -19.57 10.84 -9.08
C ARG A 63 -18.53 11.82 -9.64
N SER A 64 -17.74 11.38 -10.63
CA SER A 64 -16.72 12.22 -11.26
C SER A 64 -16.86 12.27 -12.77
N LYS A 65 -16.33 13.35 -13.34
CA LYS A 65 -16.27 13.61 -14.77
C LYS A 65 -14.83 13.87 -15.19
N SER A 66 -14.41 13.20 -16.26
CA SER A 66 -13.08 13.39 -16.85
C SER A 66 -12.95 14.80 -17.43
N LEU A 67 -11.83 15.46 -17.15
CA LEU A 67 -11.49 16.78 -17.66
C LEU A 67 -10.41 16.72 -18.73
N ARG A 68 -9.32 16.01 -18.42
CA ARG A 68 -8.12 15.89 -19.25
C ARG A 68 -7.24 14.76 -18.75
N ILE A 69 -6.18 14.47 -19.49
CA ILE A 69 -5.11 13.57 -19.05
C ILE A 69 -3.84 14.41 -18.84
N GLU A 70 -3.24 14.27 -17.66
CA GLU A 70 -1.91 14.77 -17.33
C GLU A 70 -1.01 13.57 -17.00
N PRO A 71 -0.33 12.99 -18.00
CA PRO A 71 0.51 11.83 -17.79
C PRO A 71 1.61 12.12 -16.77
N PHE A 72 2.01 11.08 -16.04
CA PHE A 72 3.16 11.17 -15.16
C PHE A 72 4.44 11.51 -15.93
N THR A 73 5.32 12.24 -15.27
CA THR A 73 6.74 12.30 -15.61
C THR A 73 7.43 10.97 -15.28
N ASP A 74 8.64 10.74 -15.77
CA ASP A 74 9.43 9.55 -15.39
C ASP A 74 9.69 9.48 -13.89
N ALA A 75 9.97 10.62 -13.26
CA ALA A 75 10.19 10.70 -11.82
C ALA A 75 8.93 10.31 -11.02
N GLU A 76 7.76 10.74 -11.47
CA GLU A 76 6.47 10.35 -10.87
C GLU A 76 6.18 8.87 -11.09
N ARG A 77 6.42 8.32 -12.29
CA ARG A 77 6.27 6.88 -12.55
C ARG A 77 7.14 6.04 -11.61
N GLU A 78 8.42 6.41 -11.50
CA GLU A 78 9.40 5.69 -10.66
C GLU A 78 9.07 5.80 -9.16
N ALA A 79 8.57 6.94 -8.71
CA ALA A 79 8.22 7.12 -7.30
C ALA A 79 6.88 6.43 -6.96
N HIS A 80 5.83 6.71 -7.73
CA HIS A 80 4.48 6.23 -7.43
C HIS A 80 4.35 4.73 -7.64
N ARG A 81 5.02 4.14 -8.64
CA ARG A 81 4.95 2.69 -8.92
C ARG A 81 3.52 2.18 -8.90
N ALA A 82 2.70 2.75 -9.78
CA ALA A 82 1.28 2.43 -9.91
C ALA A 82 1.02 0.98 -10.35
N ASP A 83 2.07 0.31 -10.83
CA ASP A 83 2.09 -1.12 -11.15
C ASP A 83 2.10 -2.03 -9.90
N LEU A 84 2.49 -1.51 -8.72
CA LEU A 84 2.54 -2.31 -7.50
C LEU A 84 1.15 -2.50 -6.89
N PRO A 85 0.86 -3.67 -6.29
CA PRO A 85 -0.45 -3.92 -5.69
C PRO A 85 -0.75 -2.95 -4.54
N LEU A 86 -2.02 -2.58 -4.41
CA LEU A 86 -2.51 -1.68 -3.36
C LEU A 86 -2.72 -2.41 -2.02
N ARG A 87 -2.85 -3.73 -2.08
CA ARG A 87 -3.02 -4.67 -0.97
C ARG A 87 -2.07 -5.84 -1.16
N LEU A 88 -1.31 -6.17 -0.13
CA LEU A 88 -0.29 -7.21 -0.14
C LEU A 88 -0.37 -8.06 1.12
N CYS A 89 0.08 -9.31 1.03
CA CYS A 89 0.32 -10.19 2.17
C CYS A 89 -0.88 -10.31 3.13
N ARG A 90 -2.10 -10.43 2.59
CA ARG A 90 -3.32 -10.49 3.41
C ARG A 90 -3.64 -11.92 3.84
N SER A 91 -3.83 -12.14 5.13
CA SER A 91 -4.34 -13.41 5.64
C SER A 91 -5.16 -13.20 6.90
N ALA A 92 -6.38 -13.75 6.93
CA ALA A 92 -7.17 -13.82 8.14
C ALA A 92 -6.71 -14.92 9.11
N ARG A 93 -5.90 -15.86 8.62
CA ARG A 93 -5.46 -17.05 9.37
C ARG A 93 -4.13 -16.85 10.11
N PHE A 94 -3.32 -15.89 9.66
CA PHE A 94 -2.06 -15.53 10.31
C PHE A 94 -2.23 -14.23 11.09
N GLN A 95 -1.64 -14.13 12.29
CA GLN A 95 -1.85 -13.02 13.22
C GLN A 95 -0.53 -12.29 13.49
N TRP A 96 -0.62 -10.99 13.80
CA TRP A 96 0.53 -10.28 14.38
C TRP A 96 0.80 -10.77 15.81
N SER A 97 2.07 -10.90 16.16
CA SER A 97 2.50 -11.23 17.52
C SER A 97 3.35 -10.12 18.12
N SER A 98 3.26 -9.93 19.44
CA SER A 98 4.14 -9.05 20.21
C SER A 98 5.55 -9.59 20.35
N GLN A 99 5.76 -10.88 20.07
CA GLN A 99 7.07 -11.51 20.05
C GLN A 99 7.56 -11.61 18.60
N ALA A 100 8.69 -10.96 18.32
CA ALA A 100 9.42 -11.19 17.08
C ALA A 100 9.97 -12.62 17.04
N PHE A 101 9.96 -13.26 15.87
CA PHE A 101 10.72 -14.48 15.69
C PHE A 101 12.21 -14.16 15.73
N LYS A 102 13.04 -15.15 16.03
CA LYS A 102 14.50 -14.96 16.12
C LYS A 102 15.16 -15.03 14.74
N THR A 103 14.66 -15.92 13.89
CA THR A 103 15.22 -16.20 12.57
C THR A 103 14.14 -16.16 11.49
N PHE A 104 14.57 -16.02 10.23
CA PHE A 104 13.67 -16.07 9.10
C PHE A 104 13.09 -17.48 8.92
N GLU A 105 13.88 -18.52 9.24
CA GLU A 105 13.50 -19.92 9.17
C GLU A 105 12.35 -20.25 10.14
N ASP A 106 12.44 -19.78 11.39
CA ASP A 106 11.37 -19.94 12.38
C ASP A 106 10.06 -19.30 11.90
N PHE A 107 10.16 -18.08 11.37
CA PHE A 107 9.03 -17.35 10.82
C PHE A 107 8.43 -18.05 9.60
N SER A 108 9.28 -18.48 8.67
CA SER A 108 8.92 -19.21 7.46
C SER A 108 8.12 -20.46 7.79
N GLN A 109 8.57 -21.24 8.77
CA GLN A 109 7.87 -22.44 9.21
C GLN A 109 6.51 -22.13 9.86
N ALA A 110 6.42 -21.07 10.67
CA ALA A 110 5.15 -20.63 11.26
C ALA A 110 4.13 -20.20 10.19
N VAL A 111 4.58 -19.44 9.18
CA VAL A 111 3.73 -19.03 8.06
C VAL A 111 3.31 -20.21 7.21
N LYS A 112 4.18 -21.21 7.00
CA LYS A 112 3.86 -22.39 6.19
C LYS A 112 2.62 -23.12 6.70
N SER A 113 2.49 -23.24 8.02
CA SER A 113 1.36 -23.90 8.66
C SER A 113 0.08 -23.06 8.62
N ALA A 114 0.17 -21.75 8.88
CA ALA A 114 -0.99 -20.87 9.04
C ALA A 114 -1.48 -20.21 7.73
N ALA A 115 -0.57 -19.95 6.81
CA ALA A 115 -0.77 -19.19 5.58
C ALA A 115 0.15 -19.70 4.44
N PRO A 116 -0.05 -20.95 3.98
CA PRO A 116 0.82 -21.59 2.99
C PRO A 116 0.86 -20.88 1.63
N MET A 117 -0.10 -20.00 1.31
CA MET A 117 -0.12 -19.23 0.06
C MET A 117 1.12 -18.33 -0.11
N PHE A 118 1.74 -17.88 1.00
CA PHE A 118 2.95 -17.05 0.96
C PHE A 118 4.23 -17.85 0.67
N HIS A 119 4.15 -19.17 0.54
CA HIS A 119 5.28 -20.06 0.21
C HIS A 119 5.41 -20.39 -1.28
N SER A 120 4.62 -19.76 -2.15
CA SER A 120 4.74 -20.00 -3.59
C SER A 120 6.11 -19.52 -4.13
N ASN A 121 6.76 -20.37 -4.94
CA ASN A 121 8.09 -20.24 -5.56
C ASN A 121 9.00 -19.10 -5.04
N VAL A 122 9.70 -19.37 -3.93
CA VAL A 122 10.71 -18.50 -3.31
C VAL A 122 11.80 -18.00 -4.30
N SER A 123 11.97 -18.65 -5.44
CA SER A 123 12.93 -18.28 -6.49
C SER A 123 12.48 -17.12 -7.40
N LYS A 124 11.20 -16.73 -7.41
CA LYS A 124 10.70 -15.58 -8.19
C LYS A 124 10.37 -14.42 -7.25
N ALA A 125 10.73 -13.19 -7.64
CA ALA A 125 10.25 -12.00 -6.92
C ALA A 125 8.75 -11.83 -7.19
N ASP A 126 7.96 -11.78 -6.11
CA ASP A 126 6.52 -11.50 -6.19
C ASP A 126 6.26 -10.00 -6.39
N LEU A 127 7.17 -9.17 -5.88
CA LEU A 127 7.08 -7.73 -5.93
C LEU A 127 8.37 -7.14 -6.56
N PRO A 128 8.34 -6.62 -7.80
CA PRO A 128 9.52 -6.16 -8.53
C PRO A 128 9.96 -4.77 -8.06
N ILE A 129 10.38 -4.65 -6.80
CA ILE A 129 10.91 -3.44 -6.21
C ILE A 129 11.97 -3.76 -5.16
N SER A 130 13.06 -3.01 -5.15
CA SER A 130 14.18 -3.26 -4.24
C SER A 130 14.02 -2.64 -2.85
N LYS A 131 13.20 -1.57 -2.73
CA LYS A 131 13.02 -0.81 -1.48
C LYS A 131 11.57 -0.40 -1.28
N ILE A 132 11.08 -0.53 -0.05
CA ILE A 132 9.77 -0.01 0.37
C ILE A 132 9.86 0.53 1.80
N ALA A 133 8.92 1.40 2.16
CA ALA A 133 8.74 1.81 3.55
C ALA A 133 7.56 1.06 4.19
N LEU A 134 7.80 0.40 5.32
CA LEU A 134 6.77 -0.26 6.12
C LEU A 134 6.42 0.59 7.33
N CYS A 135 5.17 1.03 7.41
CA CYS A 135 4.65 1.90 8.45
C CYS A 135 3.88 1.07 9.49
N PRO A 136 4.48 0.76 10.65
CA PRO A 136 3.75 0.05 11.70
C PRO A 136 2.65 0.93 12.27
N VAL A 137 1.72 0.28 12.96
CA VAL A 137 0.60 0.96 13.61
C VAL A 137 0.62 0.64 15.10
N GLY A 138 0.47 1.68 15.92
CA GLY A 138 0.39 1.55 17.37
C GLY A 138 -0.89 0.89 17.86
N PRO A 139 -0.98 0.54 19.15
CA PRO A 139 -2.12 -0.17 19.74
C PRO A 139 -3.49 0.48 19.46
N LYS A 140 -3.53 1.82 19.51
CA LYS A 140 -4.74 2.63 19.26
C LYS A 140 -4.96 2.97 17.78
N GLY A 141 -4.31 2.28 16.84
CA GLY A 141 -4.46 2.55 15.42
C GLY A 141 -3.67 3.75 14.90
N SER A 142 -2.77 4.33 15.71
CA SER A 142 -1.96 5.49 15.28
C SER A 142 -0.79 5.07 14.38
N SER A 143 -0.69 5.71 13.22
CA SER A 143 0.42 5.49 12.30
C SER A 143 1.76 5.87 12.94
N LYS A 144 2.77 5.03 12.76
CA LYS A 144 4.16 5.29 13.17
C LYS A 144 5.02 5.68 11.98
N ARG A 145 6.26 6.08 12.25
CA ARG A 145 7.24 6.38 11.20
C ARG A 145 7.52 5.10 10.42
N GLY A 146 7.54 5.20 9.10
CA GLY A 146 7.90 4.07 8.24
C GLY A 146 9.37 3.70 8.39
N VAL A 147 9.64 2.40 8.37
CA VAL A 147 10.97 1.81 8.34
C VAL A 147 11.27 1.42 6.90
N LEU A 148 12.38 1.92 6.35
CA LEU A 148 12.85 1.52 5.02
C LEU A 148 13.37 0.09 5.10
N VAL A 149 12.88 -0.78 4.23
CA VAL A 149 13.37 -2.15 4.09
C VAL A 149 13.84 -2.36 2.66
N GLU A 150 14.89 -3.16 2.50
CA GLU A 150 15.53 -3.46 1.22
C GLU A 150 15.62 -4.97 1.05
N THR A 151 15.35 -5.47 -0.15
CA THR A 151 15.46 -6.91 -0.44
C THR A 151 16.92 -7.34 -0.55
N LYS A 152 17.22 -8.56 -0.10
CA LYS A 152 18.54 -9.17 -0.30
C LYS A 152 18.83 -9.53 -1.76
N LYS A 153 17.80 -9.79 -2.57
CA LYS A 153 17.95 -10.38 -3.92
C LYS A 153 18.18 -9.34 -5.02
N GLN A 154 18.19 -8.04 -4.69
CA GLN A 154 18.19 -6.88 -5.61
C GLN A 154 17.02 -6.80 -6.61
N VAL A 155 16.49 -7.93 -7.09
CA VAL A 155 15.44 -8.03 -8.12
C VAL A 155 14.01 -7.78 -7.59
N GLY A 156 13.79 -7.92 -6.28
CA GLY A 156 12.48 -7.70 -5.67
C GLY A 156 12.24 -8.50 -4.40
N PHE A 157 11.14 -8.22 -3.70
CA PHE A 157 10.72 -8.96 -2.51
C PHE A 157 9.90 -10.20 -2.89
N SER A 158 10.05 -11.28 -2.11
CA SER A 158 8.97 -12.26 -1.98
C SER A 158 7.95 -11.81 -0.93
N TYR A 159 6.71 -12.30 -1.01
CA TYR A 159 5.71 -12.00 0.02
C TYR A 159 6.11 -12.52 1.40
N LEU A 160 6.83 -13.64 1.47
CA LEU A 160 7.34 -14.17 2.73
C LEU A 160 8.43 -13.26 3.35
N GLU A 161 9.39 -12.78 2.55
CA GLU A 161 10.41 -11.82 2.99
C GLU A 161 9.76 -10.52 3.47
N LEU A 162 8.78 -10.04 2.72
CA LEU A 162 8.05 -8.82 3.04
C LEU A 162 7.24 -8.94 4.34
N LEU A 163 6.51 -10.04 4.51
CA LEU A 163 5.74 -10.31 5.72
C LEU A 163 6.65 -10.52 6.94
N TRP A 164 7.85 -11.10 6.75
CA TRP A 164 8.86 -11.21 7.79
C TRP A 164 9.27 -9.83 8.31
N HIS A 165 9.70 -8.94 7.41
CA HIS A 165 10.06 -7.57 7.77
C HIS A 165 8.91 -6.85 8.49
N ALA A 166 7.69 -6.95 7.95
CA ALA A 166 6.51 -6.34 8.56
C ALA A 166 6.28 -6.86 9.99
N HIS A 167 6.41 -8.18 10.21
CA HIS A 167 6.22 -8.78 11.52
C HIS A 167 7.29 -8.31 12.52
N THR A 168 8.57 -8.30 12.12
CA THR A 168 9.67 -7.81 12.97
C THR A 168 9.46 -6.35 13.38
N ILE A 169 8.99 -5.51 12.47
CA ILE A 169 8.73 -4.09 12.75
C ILE A 169 7.48 -3.91 13.62
N GLN A 170 6.42 -4.63 13.32
CA GLN A 170 5.12 -4.48 13.97
C GLN A 170 5.11 -5.05 15.41
N SER A 171 5.92 -6.07 15.71
CA SER A 171 5.89 -6.75 17.02
C SER A 171 6.11 -5.82 18.21
N SER A 172 6.93 -4.78 18.07
CA SER A 172 7.16 -3.76 19.11
C SER A 172 5.92 -2.89 19.41
N TYR A 173 4.89 -2.95 18.56
CA TYR A 173 3.68 -2.12 18.66
C TYR A 173 2.41 -2.94 18.92
N VAL A 174 2.49 -4.28 18.88
CA VAL A 174 1.36 -5.16 19.19
C VAL A 174 1.16 -5.20 20.70
N ARG A 175 -0.02 -4.78 21.16
CA ARG A 175 -0.50 -4.99 22.53
C ARG A 175 -1.79 -5.79 22.58
N GLU A 176 -2.61 -5.65 21.55
CA GLU A 176 -3.82 -6.43 21.32
C GLU A 176 -3.71 -7.06 19.94
N SER A 177 -4.12 -8.32 19.81
CA SER A 177 -4.12 -9.02 18.52
C SER A 177 -5.20 -8.41 17.62
N LYS A 178 -4.80 -7.84 16.48
CA LYS A 178 -5.72 -7.53 15.37
C LYS A 178 -5.98 -8.81 14.58
N ILE A 179 -7.21 -8.99 14.11
CA ILE A 179 -7.56 -10.15 13.29
C ILE A 179 -6.80 -10.08 11.97
N GLY A 180 -5.95 -11.06 11.76
CA GLY A 180 -5.21 -11.26 10.54
C GLY A 180 -3.99 -10.37 10.38
N VAL A 181 -3.35 -10.51 9.23
CA VAL A 181 -2.27 -9.66 8.74
C VAL A 181 -2.63 -9.08 7.37
N GLY A 182 -2.10 -7.90 7.07
CA GLY A 182 -2.17 -7.30 5.74
C GLY A 182 -1.31 -6.04 5.63
N LEU A 183 -0.87 -5.77 4.41
CA LEU A 183 -0.12 -4.57 4.04
C LEU A 183 -0.92 -3.78 3.01
N TYR A 184 -1.01 -2.47 3.21
CA TYR A 184 -1.90 -1.60 2.43
C TYR A 184 -1.17 -0.35 1.99
N ARG A 185 -1.35 0.03 0.72
CA ARG A 185 -0.67 1.21 0.18
C ARG A 185 -1.08 2.46 0.95
N LEU A 186 -0.07 3.26 1.32
CA LEU A 186 -0.24 4.50 2.08
C LEU A 186 0.14 5.72 1.25
N GLY A 187 1.28 5.65 0.56
CA GLY A 187 1.83 6.79 -0.17
C GLY A 187 3.29 6.60 -0.54
N LEU A 188 4.10 7.62 -0.21
CA LEU A 188 5.55 7.64 -0.41
C LEU A 188 6.29 8.01 0.89
N GLN A 189 7.51 7.51 1.03
CA GLN A 189 8.44 7.99 2.06
C GLN A 189 9.85 8.01 1.48
N GLY A 190 10.44 9.19 1.30
CA GLY A 190 11.79 9.27 0.70
C GLY A 190 11.83 8.94 -0.79
N GLY A 191 10.69 9.05 -1.49
CA GLY A 191 10.57 8.65 -2.90
C GLY A 191 10.37 7.15 -3.13
N VAL A 192 10.21 6.34 -2.08
CA VAL A 192 9.83 4.94 -2.23
C VAL A 192 8.37 4.72 -1.83
N PRO A 193 7.67 3.75 -2.46
CA PRO A 193 6.40 3.22 -2.00
C PRO A 193 6.33 2.96 -0.49
N SER A 194 5.27 3.43 0.16
CA SER A 194 5.00 3.13 1.56
C SER A 194 3.71 2.33 1.74
N TYR A 195 3.77 1.35 2.65
CA TYR A 195 2.66 0.50 3.05
C TYR A 195 2.47 0.55 4.56
N TYR A 196 1.24 0.63 5.04
CA TYR A 196 0.97 0.46 6.47
C TYR A 196 0.62 -0.98 6.81
N VAL A 197 0.98 -1.37 8.03
CA VAL A 197 0.76 -2.71 8.58
C VAL A 197 -0.55 -2.73 9.36
N TRP A 198 -1.47 -3.65 9.02
CA TRP A 198 -2.77 -3.77 9.70
C TRP A 198 -3.32 -5.19 9.65
N GLY A 199 -4.59 -5.38 9.99
CA GLY A 199 -5.26 -6.69 9.94
C GLY A 199 -5.48 -7.20 8.51
N SER A 200 -6.20 -8.32 8.39
CA SER A 200 -6.58 -8.92 7.10
C SER A 200 -7.47 -8.04 6.22
N GLN A 201 -8.09 -7.04 6.83
CA GLN A 201 -8.89 -6.01 6.17
C GLN A 201 -8.27 -4.64 6.39
N SER A 202 -8.39 -3.76 5.38
CA SER A 202 -7.84 -2.41 5.41
C SER A 202 -8.49 -1.55 6.49
N GLN A 203 -7.70 -0.76 7.22
CA GLN A 203 -8.23 0.27 8.12
C GLN A 203 -9.12 1.30 7.39
N ALA A 204 -8.98 1.43 6.06
CA ALA A 204 -9.76 2.35 5.24
C ALA A 204 -11.24 1.98 5.10
N GLY A 205 -11.59 0.71 5.34
CA GLY A 205 -12.95 0.21 5.14
C GLY A 205 -13.39 -0.02 3.69
N ASN A 206 -12.58 0.34 2.68
CA ASN A 206 -12.89 0.03 1.27
C ASN A 206 -12.59 -1.46 1.00
N LEU A 207 -13.62 -2.28 0.78
CA LEU A 207 -13.48 -3.69 0.44
C LEU A 207 -14.49 -4.10 -0.64
N LYS A 208 -14.05 -4.93 -1.58
CA LYS A 208 -14.88 -6.00 -2.14
C LYS A 208 -14.60 -7.25 -1.32
N ASP A 209 -15.64 -8.02 -1.00
CA ASP A 209 -15.53 -9.36 -0.45
C ASP A 209 -14.91 -10.29 -1.50
N THR A 210 -13.59 -10.21 -1.68
CA THR A 210 -12.85 -11.17 -2.50
C THR A 210 -11.68 -11.73 -1.73
N LEU A 211 -11.65 -13.07 -1.75
CA LEU A 211 -10.81 -13.99 -1.01
C LEU A 211 -9.31 -13.64 -1.07
N ALA A 212 -8.63 -14.02 0.00
CA ALA A 212 -7.19 -13.87 0.20
C ALA A 212 -6.38 -14.47 -0.96
N ILE A 213 -5.60 -13.62 -1.61
CA ILE A 213 -4.32 -13.95 -2.27
C ILE A 213 -3.35 -12.84 -1.88
#